data_AF-A0A838NXJ1-F1
#
_entry.id   AF-A0A838NXJ1-F1
#
_cell.length_a   1.000
_cell.length_b   1.000
_cell.length_c   1.000
_cell.angle_alpha   90.00
_cell.angle_beta   90.00
_cell.angle_gamma   90.00
#
_symmetry.space_group_name_H-M   'P 1'
#
loop_
_entity.id
_entity.type
_entity.pdbx_description
1 polymer ?
#
loop_
_entity_poly.entity_id
_entity_poly.type
_entity_poly.pdbx_seq_one_letter_code
_entity_poly.pdbx_strand_id
1 'polypeptide(L)'
;AIWHGRGVEQIPAGRRAKLVAWAAAHPGRIYLSHEDLIPVGGAERAPADTSLPQRVPDFGGKCARCFPTLKSDGTIHACAFAAEEPAAQYALGRLGDPPQEVASRYRQFLGWVEQVLEPAAAAAGESPCTVCLRWARAEPAGGHLASPPDR
;
A
#
# COMPACT_ATOMS: atom_id res chain seq x y z
N ALA A 1 13.76 8.23 -8.70
CA ALA A 1 14.10 6.94 -8.07
C ALA A 1 13.70 6.99 -6.60
N ILE A 2 13.39 5.83 -6.01
CA ILE A 2 12.89 5.72 -4.64
C ILE A 2 14.06 5.43 -3.73
N TRP A 3 14.24 6.29 -2.73
CA TRP A 3 15.43 6.23 -1.90
C TRP A 3 15.11 6.38 -0.41
N HIS A 4 13.84 6.57 0.00
CA HIS A 4 13.61 7.06 1.37
C HIS A 4 12.21 7.05 2.05
N GLY A 5 12.31 7.06 3.39
CA GLY A 5 11.57 7.48 4.56
C GLY A 5 12.30 7.16 5.94
N ARG A 6 11.79 7.65 7.04
CA ARG A 6 12.47 7.64 8.37
C ARG A 6 12.62 6.21 8.97
N GLY A 7 13.51 6.01 9.95
CA GLY A 7 13.46 4.84 10.86
C GLY A 7 13.88 3.44 10.33
N VAL A 8 14.14 3.24 9.05
CA VAL A 8 14.66 1.96 8.52
C VAL A 8 16.11 2.06 8.03
N GLU A 9 16.80 0.93 8.02
CA GLU A 9 18.18 0.83 7.55
C GLU A 9 18.29 1.22 6.06
N GLN A 10 19.35 1.94 5.72
CA GLN A 10 19.59 2.33 4.34
C GLN A 10 19.78 1.10 3.45
N ILE A 11 19.31 1.19 2.20
CA ILE A 11 19.59 0.17 1.19
C ILE A 11 21.12 0.08 1.03
N PRO A 12 21.73 -1.12 1.20
CA PRO A 12 23.16 -1.30 1.04
C PRO A 12 23.67 -0.78 -0.32
N ALA A 13 24.84 -0.15 -0.33
CA ALA A 13 25.39 0.54 -1.52
C ALA A 13 25.39 -0.33 -2.79
N GLY A 14 25.75 -1.61 -2.68
CA GLY A 14 25.72 -2.55 -3.81
C GLY A 14 24.32 -2.82 -4.37
N ARG A 15 23.29 -2.86 -3.50
CA ARG A 15 21.89 -3.01 -3.94
C ARG A 15 21.36 -1.72 -4.56
N ARG A 16 21.74 -0.58 -3.99
CA ARG A 16 21.45 0.75 -4.53
C ARG A 16 21.99 0.92 -5.95
N ALA A 17 23.24 0.54 -6.19
CA ALA A 17 23.85 0.61 -7.52
C ALA A 17 23.12 -0.25 -8.57
N LYS A 18 22.70 -1.47 -8.20
CA LYS A 18 21.92 -2.35 -9.09
C LYS A 18 20.57 -1.74 -9.48
N LEU A 19 19.86 -1.14 -8.54
CA LEU A 19 18.58 -0.48 -8.79
C LEU A 19 18.74 0.72 -9.73
N VAL A 20 19.81 1.50 -9.58
CA VAL A 20 20.12 2.63 -10.47
C VAL A 20 20.40 2.15 -11.90
N ALA A 21 21.28 1.16 -12.04
CA ALA A 21 21.61 0.60 -13.35
C ALA A 21 20.36 0.03 -14.05
N TRP A 22 19.51 -0.65 -13.28
CA TRP A 22 18.26 -1.18 -13.80
C TRP A 22 17.28 -0.07 -14.22
N ALA A 23 17.10 0.96 -13.40
CA ALA A 23 16.22 2.10 -13.70
C ALA A 23 16.64 2.84 -14.98
N ALA A 24 17.96 2.99 -15.19
CA ALA A 24 18.49 3.58 -16.41
C ALA A 24 18.17 2.73 -17.66
N ALA A 25 18.24 1.40 -17.54
CA ALA A 25 17.89 0.48 -18.61
C ALA A 25 16.36 0.31 -18.81
N HIS A 26 15.55 0.64 -17.81
CA HIS A 26 14.09 0.42 -17.80
C HIS A 26 13.35 1.68 -17.32
N PRO A 27 13.33 2.75 -18.14
CA PRO A 27 12.74 4.02 -17.76
C PRO A 27 11.24 3.87 -17.43
N GLY A 28 10.79 4.53 -16.36
CA GLY A 28 9.39 4.47 -15.94
C GLY A 28 8.96 3.09 -15.46
N ARG A 29 9.85 2.31 -14.84
CA ARG A 29 9.52 0.99 -14.29
C ARG A 29 9.81 0.85 -12.79
N ILE A 30 10.40 1.87 -12.16
CA ILE A 30 10.54 2.00 -10.70
C ILE A 30 9.75 3.23 -10.25
N TYR A 31 8.77 3.05 -9.35
CA TYR A 31 7.81 4.08 -8.92
C TYR A 31 7.74 4.22 -7.41
N LEU A 32 7.88 5.46 -6.90
CA LEU A 32 7.69 5.78 -5.48
C LEU A 32 6.23 5.67 -5.11
N SER A 33 6.00 5.14 -3.92
CA SER A 33 4.71 5.26 -3.26
C SER A 33 4.52 6.71 -2.75
N HIS A 34 3.30 7.11 -2.37
CA HIS A 34 2.96 8.50 -2.00
C HIS A 34 3.88 9.13 -0.92
N GLU A 35 4.07 10.45 -0.91
CA GLU A 35 4.90 11.15 0.09
C GLU A 35 4.38 11.03 1.53
N ASP A 36 3.07 10.80 1.69
CA ASP A 36 2.43 10.50 2.98
C ASP A 36 2.71 9.07 3.47
N LEU A 37 3.27 8.18 2.63
CA LEU A 37 3.90 6.95 3.10
C LEU A 37 5.27 7.30 3.69
N ILE A 38 5.31 7.92 4.87
CA ILE A 38 6.58 8.04 5.57
C ILE A 38 6.43 7.59 7.03
N PRO A 39 7.25 6.61 7.46
CA PRO A 39 8.67 6.57 7.08
C PRO A 39 9.38 5.23 6.70
N VAL A 40 9.94 5.09 5.47
CA VAL A 40 10.96 4.05 5.07
C VAL A 40 12.10 4.40 4.03
N GLY A 41 13.36 4.64 4.48
CA GLY A 41 14.68 4.94 3.84
C GLY A 41 15.36 6.39 3.93
N GLY A 42 16.67 6.58 3.83
CA GLY A 42 17.29 7.81 3.28
C GLY A 42 17.14 9.25 3.88
N ALA A 43 16.64 9.48 5.10
CA ALA A 43 17.09 10.63 5.89
C ALA A 43 18.22 10.18 6.84
N GLU A 44 19.14 11.09 7.23
CA GLU A 44 20.08 10.81 8.33
C GLU A 44 19.32 10.25 9.53
N ARG A 45 19.96 9.32 10.24
CA ARG A 45 19.38 8.54 11.35
C ARG A 45 18.89 9.47 12.46
N ALA A 46 17.71 10.04 12.30
CA ALA A 46 16.96 10.65 13.38
C ALA A 46 16.45 9.52 14.28
N PRO A 47 16.50 9.66 15.61
CA PRO A 47 15.79 8.77 16.52
C PRO A 47 14.35 8.62 16.04
N ALA A 48 13.81 7.40 16.06
CA ALA A 48 12.40 7.19 15.78
C ALA A 48 11.60 8.07 16.75
N ASP A 49 10.97 9.11 16.23
CA ASP A 49 10.13 9.99 17.03
C ASP A 49 8.81 9.26 17.30
N THR A 50 8.78 8.52 18.40
CA THR A 50 7.59 7.79 18.88
C THR A 50 6.52 8.72 19.44
N SER A 51 6.76 10.03 19.52
CA SER A 51 5.77 11.01 19.97
C SER A 51 4.81 11.42 18.84
N LEU A 52 5.14 11.10 17.59
CA LEU A 52 4.23 11.27 16.47
C LEU A 52 3.16 10.16 16.54
N PRO A 53 1.86 10.51 16.65
CA PRO A 53 0.81 9.50 16.59
C PRO A 53 0.95 8.72 15.28
N GLN A 54 0.73 7.40 15.31
CA GLN A 54 0.53 6.61 14.09
C GLN A 54 -0.64 7.24 13.33
N ARG A 55 -0.34 8.15 12.40
CA ARG A 55 -1.35 8.77 11.56
C ARG A 55 -1.72 7.73 10.53
N VAL A 56 -2.87 7.11 10.72
CA VAL A 56 -3.61 6.57 9.59
C VAL A 56 -3.71 7.72 8.57
N PRO A 57 -3.22 7.54 7.33
CA PRO A 57 -3.26 8.59 6.34
C PRO A 57 -4.70 9.10 6.18
N ASP A 58 -4.86 10.41 6.22
CA ASP A 58 -6.13 11.07 5.99
C ASP A 58 -6.02 11.92 4.72
N PHE A 59 -6.61 11.43 3.64
CA PHE A 59 -6.67 12.13 2.36
C PHE A 59 -7.97 12.94 2.23
N GLY A 60 -8.31 13.68 3.28
CA GLY A 60 -9.55 14.43 3.36
C GLY A 60 -10.78 13.52 3.33
N GLY A 61 -10.75 12.43 4.11
CA GLY A 61 -11.84 11.46 4.19
C GLY A 61 -11.99 10.55 2.96
N LYS A 62 -11.00 10.50 2.08
CA LYS A 62 -10.98 9.61 0.90
C LYS A 62 -9.83 8.62 0.94
N CYS A 63 -9.93 7.57 0.12
CA CYS A 63 -8.80 6.71 -0.20
C CYS A 63 -7.95 7.36 -1.30
N ALA A 64 -6.62 7.40 -1.12
CA ALA A 64 -5.70 7.93 -2.13
C ALA A 64 -5.62 7.09 -3.42
N ARG A 65 -6.13 5.84 -3.41
CA ARG A 65 -6.13 4.95 -4.59
C ARG A 65 -4.74 4.81 -5.23
N CYS A 66 -3.71 4.72 -4.39
CA CYS A 66 -2.32 4.64 -4.80
C CYS A 66 -2.08 3.43 -5.71
N PHE A 67 -1.09 3.55 -6.61
CA PHE A 67 -0.66 2.43 -7.44
C PHE A 67 -0.33 1.16 -6.62
N PRO A 68 -0.54 -0.04 -7.20
CA PRO A 68 -0.15 -1.30 -6.58
C PRO A 68 1.33 -1.32 -6.15
N THR A 69 1.59 -2.02 -5.05
CA THR A 69 2.93 -2.17 -4.47
C THR A 69 3.48 -3.55 -4.76
N LEU A 70 4.69 -3.65 -5.31
CA LEU A 70 5.43 -4.90 -5.43
C LEU A 70 6.24 -5.14 -4.14
N LYS A 71 5.91 -6.22 -3.42
CA LYS A 71 6.63 -6.68 -2.24
C LYS A 71 7.90 -7.43 -2.62
N SER A 72 8.85 -7.52 -1.70
CA SER A 72 10.14 -8.19 -1.92
C SER A 72 10.03 -9.70 -2.15
N ASP A 73 8.95 -10.32 -1.69
CA ASP A 73 8.62 -11.73 -1.94
C ASP A 73 8.00 -11.97 -3.33
N GLY A 74 7.88 -10.91 -4.15
CA GLY A 74 7.27 -10.95 -5.47
C GLY A 74 5.75 -10.81 -5.46
N THR A 75 5.10 -10.56 -4.32
CA THR A 75 3.65 -10.34 -4.24
C THR A 75 3.30 -8.94 -4.76
N ILE A 76 2.25 -8.82 -5.57
CA ILE A 76 1.66 -7.54 -6.01
C ILE A 76 0.46 -7.24 -5.11
N HIS A 77 0.54 -6.13 -4.39
CA HIS A 77 -0.35 -5.73 -3.32
C HIS A 77 -1.17 -4.50 -3.69
N ALA A 78 -2.47 -4.45 -3.35
CA ALA A 78 -3.37 -3.38 -3.79
C ALA A 78 -3.16 -2.06 -3.06
N CYS A 79 -2.63 -2.10 -1.84
CA CYS A 79 -2.47 -0.91 -1.00
C CYS A 79 -1.03 -0.78 -0.48
N ALA A 80 -0.41 0.37 -0.71
CA ALA A 80 0.93 0.65 -0.20
C ALA A 80 0.97 0.89 1.32
N PHE A 81 -0.11 1.44 1.89
CA PHE A 81 -0.22 1.74 3.33
C PHE A 81 -0.54 0.52 4.18
N ALA A 82 -0.99 -0.56 3.55
CA ALA A 82 -1.33 -1.82 4.21
C ALA A 82 -0.44 -2.97 3.70
N ALA A 83 0.76 -2.68 3.17
CA ALA A 83 1.60 -3.67 2.49
C ALA A 83 1.96 -4.91 3.34
N GLU A 84 1.91 -4.78 4.66
CA GLU A 84 2.16 -5.87 5.61
C GLU A 84 0.89 -6.63 6.04
N GLU A 85 -0.29 -6.12 5.69
CA GLU A 85 -1.55 -6.79 6.02
C GLU A 85 -1.78 -7.96 5.04
N PRO A 86 -1.97 -9.19 5.55
CA PRO A 86 -2.09 -10.38 4.70
C PRO A 86 -3.50 -10.59 4.10
N ALA A 87 -4.38 -9.58 4.18
CA ALA A 87 -5.78 -9.73 3.79
C ALA A 87 -5.95 -9.98 2.28
N ALA A 88 -6.84 -10.91 1.93
CA ALA A 88 -7.04 -11.34 0.55
C ALA A 88 -7.58 -10.24 -0.38
N GLN A 89 -8.18 -9.18 0.17
CA GLN A 89 -8.57 -7.98 -0.58
C GLN A 89 -7.42 -7.16 -1.14
N TYR A 90 -6.22 -7.35 -0.60
CA TYR A 90 -5.05 -6.67 -1.12
C TYR A 90 -4.22 -7.54 -2.06
N ALA A 91 -4.52 -8.83 -2.17
CA ALA A 91 -3.76 -9.75 -3.03
C ALA A 91 -4.15 -9.56 -4.50
N LEU A 92 -3.28 -8.91 -5.29
CA LEU A 92 -3.51 -8.74 -6.74
C LEU A 92 -2.84 -9.83 -7.59
N GLY A 93 -1.85 -10.52 -7.05
CA GLY A 93 -1.12 -11.58 -7.75
C GLY A 93 0.36 -11.58 -7.37
N ARG A 94 1.18 -12.16 -8.24
CA ARG A 94 2.64 -12.23 -8.11
C ARG A 94 3.36 -11.70 -9.35
N LEU A 95 4.64 -11.41 -9.19
CA LEU A 95 5.53 -11.08 -10.29
C LEU A 95 5.59 -12.26 -11.27
N GLY A 96 5.24 -12.00 -12.52
CA GLY A 96 5.14 -13.01 -13.58
C GLY A 96 3.71 -13.41 -13.92
N ASP A 97 2.73 -13.05 -13.08
CA ASP A 97 1.31 -13.24 -13.43
C ASP A 97 0.94 -12.40 -14.66
N PRO A 98 -0.09 -12.82 -15.43
CA PRO A 98 -0.51 -12.08 -16.60
C PRO A 98 -0.93 -10.65 -16.24
N PRO A 99 -0.34 -9.60 -16.86
CA PRO A 99 -0.59 -8.21 -16.47
C PRO A 99 -2.08 -7.80 -16.50
N GLN A 100 -2.85 -8.37 -17.42
CA GLN A 100 -4.29 -8.14 -17.55
C GLN A 100 -5.08 -8.65 -16.34
N GLU A 101 -4.65 -9.73 -15.69
CA GLU A 101 -5.32 -10.27 -14.50
C GLU A 101 -5.04 -9.40 -13.28
N VAL A 102 -3.77 -9.01 -13.08
CA VAL A 102 -3.36 -8.08 -12.02
C VAL A 102 -4.10 -6.75 -12.15
N ALA A 103 -4.17 -6.21 -13.37
CA ALA A 103 -4.90 -4.98 -13.65
C ALA A 103 -6.42 -5.13 -13.42
N SER A 104 -7.00 -6.30 -13.72
CA SER A 104 -8.41 -6.58 -13.48
C SER A 104 -8.74 -6.59 -11.99
N ARG A 105 -7.96 -7.33 -11.18
CA ARG A 105 -8.11 -7.35 -9.72
C ARG A 105 -7.92 -5.97 -9.10
N TYR A 106 -6.98 -5.18 -9.62
CA TYR A 106 -6.80 -3.81 -9.13
C TYR A 106 -8.00 -2.91 -9.44
N ARG A 107 -8.59 -3.03 -10.64
CA ARG A 107 -9.86 -2.33 -10.95
C ARG A 107 -11.00 -2.76 -10.04
N GLN A 108 -11.09 -4.04 -9.70
CA GLN A 108 -12.09 -4.54 -8.75
C GLN A 108 -11.88 -3.93 -7.36
N PHE A 109 -10.64 -3.89 -6.87
CA PHE A 109 -10.30 -3.21 -5.62
C PHE A 109 -10.70 -1.73 -5.64
N LEU A 110 -10.39 -0.99 -6.71
CA LEU A 110 -10.79 0.41 -6.85
C LEU A 110 -12.31 0.61 -6.87
N GLY A 111 -13.03 -0.26 -7.60
CA GLY A 111 -14.49 -0.26 -7.62
C GLY A 111 -15.08 -0.50 -6.22
N TRP A 112 -14.53 -1.45 -5.48
CA TRP A 112 -14.93 -1.69 -4.09
C TRP A 112 -14.63 -0.51 -3.17
N VAL A 113 -13.47 0.13 -3.31
CA VAL A 113 -13.13 1.33 -2.54
C VAL A 113 -14.20 2.41 -2.72
N GLU A 114 -14.60 2.66 -3.96
CA GLU A 114 -15.57 3.70 -4.31
C GLU A 114 -17.01 3.34 -3.89
N GLN A 115 -17.41 2.09 -4.11
CA GLN A 115 -18.81 1.68 -3.94
C GLN A 115 -19.15 1.22 -2.52
N VAL A 116 -18.14 0.78 -1.75
CA VAL A 116 -18.35 0.13 -0.45
C VAL A 116 -17.58 0.85 0.65
N LEU A 117 -16.26 0.95 0.51
CA LEU A 117 -15.41 1.43 1.59
C LEU A 117 -15.65 2.90 1.92
N GLU A 118 -15.59 3.78 0.93
CA GLU A 118 -15.76 5.23 1.16
C GLU A 118 -17.15 5.59 1.67
N PRO A 119 -18.27 5.04 1.14
CA PRO A 119 -19.59 5.25 1.71
C PRO A 119 -19.71 4.76 3.16
N ALA A 120 -19.13 3.59 3.48
CA ALA A 120 -19.16 3.07 4.85
C ALA A 120 -18.35 3.93 5.82
N ALA A 121 -17.17 4.40 5.39
CA ALA A 121 -16.34 5.31 6.16
C ALA A 121 -17.02 6.66 6.41
N ALA A 122 -17.66 7.23 5.37
CA ALA A 122 -18.44 8.45 5.50
C ALA A 122 -19.61 8.29 6.48
N ALA A 123 -20.34 7.16 6.41
CA ALA A 123 -21.44 6.86 7.33
C ALA A 123 -20.98 6.70 8.79
N ALA A 124 -19.75 6.20 8.99
CA ALA A 124 -19.14 6.05 10.32
C ALA A 124 -18.45 7.33 10.83
N GLY A 125 -18.26 8.34 9.98
CA GLY A 125 -17.46 9.53 10.31
C GLY A 125 -15.97 9.22 10.50
N GLU A 126 -15.47 8.17 9.86
CA GLU A 126 -14.10 7.68 9.98
C GLU A 126 -13.34 7.82 8.65
N SER A 127 -12.00 7.78 8.70
CA SER A 127 -11.22 7.73 7.47
C SER A 127 -11.38 6.37 6.77
N PRO A 128 -11.42 6.32 5.43
CA PRO A 128 -11.50 5.06 4.68
C PRO A 128 -10.36 4.09 5.02
N CYS A 129 -9.16 4.59 5.30
CA CYS A 129 -8.04 3.75 5.72
C CYS A 129 -8.31 3.06 7.07
N THR A 130 -8.94 3.74 8.03
CA THR A 130 -9.29 3.15 9.34
C THR A 130 -10.28 2.01 9.18
N VAL A 131 -11.34 2.25 8.41
CA VAL A 131 -12.38 1.23 8.14
C VAL A 131 -11.79 0.04 7.38
N CYS A 132 -10.98 0.31 6.35
CA CYS A 132 -10.37 -0.72 5.51
C CYS A 132 -9.48 -1.66 6.31
N LEU A 133 -8.59 -1.11 7.16
CA LEU A 133 -7.70 -1.90 8.01
C LEU A 133 -8.48 -2.69 9.06
N ARG A 134 -9.52 -2.09 9.64
CA ARG A 134 -10.37 -2.79 10.60
C ARG A 134 -11.04 -4.00 9.97
N TRP A 135 -11.61 -3.85 8.76
CA TRP A 135 -12.26 -4.95 8.05
C TRP A 135 -11.25 -6.00 7.58
N ALA A 136 -10.09 -5.59 7.07
CA ALA A 136 -9.00 -6.47 6.66
C ALA A 136 -8.56 -7.43 7.79
N ARG A 137 -8.56 -6.93 9.03
CA ARG A 137 -8.16 -7.70 10.22
C ARG A 137 -9.30 -8.53 10.82
N ALA A 138 -10.54 -8.27 10.42
CA ALA A 138 -11.74 -8.95 10.92
C ALA A 138 -12.19 -10.11 10.01
N GLU A 139 -11.86 -10.08 8.71
CA GLU A 139 -12.19 -11.16 7.77
C GLU A 139 -11.39 -12.45 8.06
N PRO A 140 -12.04 -13.63 8.08
CA PRO A 140 -11.33 -14.90 8.02
C PRO A 140 -10.63 -15.04 6.67
N ALA A 141 -9.46 -15.69 6.64
CA ALA A 141 -8.67 -15.90 5.44
C ALA A 141 -9.50 -16.60 4.33
N GLY A 142 -10.07 -15.86 3.38
CA GLY A 142 -10.87 -16.42 2.29
C GLY A 142 -11.72 -15.43 1.47
N GLY A 143 -12.11 -14.27 2.02
CA GLY A 143 -12.87 -13.24 1.29
C GLY A 143 -11.98 -12.33 0.44
N HIS A 144 -12.24 -12.22 -0.87
CA HIS A 144 -11.44 -11.35 -1.76
C HIS A 144 -11.79 -9.86 -1.63
N LEU A 145 -12.91 -9.49 -1.01
CA LEU A 145 -13.28 -8.11 -0.73
C LEU A 145 -14.15 -8.10 0.52
N ALA A 146 -13.68 -7.43 1.57
CA ALA A 146 -14.42 -7.36 2.82
C ALA A 146 -15.76 -6.65 2.62
N SER A 147 -16.84 -7.28 3.06
CA SER A 147 -18.16 -6.63 3.11
C SER A 147 -18.25 -5.75 4.36
N PRO A 148 -19.10 -4.70 4.37
CA PRO A 148 -19.45 -4.07 5.63
C PRO A 148 -20.01 -5.15 6.58
N PRO A 149 -19.62 -5.16 7.87
CA PRO A 149 -20.26 -6.06 8.81
C PRO A 149 -21.78 -5.79 8.80
N ASP A 150 -22.56 -6.87 8.79
CA ASP A 150 -24.02 -6.77 8.92
C ASP A 150 -24.36 -5.93 10.16
N ARG A 151 -25.16 -4.89 9.97
CA ARG A 151 -25.59 -3.97 11.04
C ARG A 151 -26.52 -4.64 12.02
#